data_AF-K9TY77-F1
#
_entry.id   AF-K9TY77-F1
#
_cell.length_a   1.000
_cell.length_b   1.000
_cell.length_c   1.000
_cell.angle_alpha   90.00
_cell.angle_beta   90.00
_cell.angle_gamma   90.00
#
_symmetry.space_group_name_H-M   'P 1'
#
loop_
_entity.id
_entity.type
_entity.pdbx_description
1 polymer ?
#
loop_
_entity_poly.entity_id
_entity_poly.type
_entity_poly.pdbx_seq_one_letter_code
_entity_poly.pdbx_strand_id
1 'polypeptide(L)' 'MAKDIFHDPVKLALQKDGWIITHDPYRLRYGVADIYIYLAAEEAIANKPL' A
#
# COMPACT_ATOMS: atom_id res chain seq x y z
N MET A 1 -3.00 13.43 -5.32
CA MET A 1 -3.62 12.36 -6.13
C MET A 1 -5.06 12.23 -5.67
N ALA A 2 -6.04 12.22 -6.57
CA ALA A 2 -7.44 12.06 -6.15
C ALA A 2 -7.62 10.62 -5.64
N LYS A 3 -8.02 10.48 -4.38
CA LYS A 3 -8.38 9.19 -3.80
C LYS A 3 -9.76 8.82 -4.32
N ASP A 4 -9.92 7.62 -4.86
CA ASP A 4 -11.24 7.09 -5.10
C ASP A 4 -11.90 6.66 -3.78
N ILE A 5 -13.17 6.26 -3.85
CA ILE A 5 -13.95 5.85 -2.69
C ILE A 5 -13.42 4.59 -1.98
N PHE A 6 -12.49 3.85 -2.60
CA PHE A 6 -11.93 2.61 -2.07
C PHE A 6 -10.61 2.82 -1.35
N HIS A 7 -9.92 3.95 -1.57
CA HIS A 7 -8.59 4.20 -1.00
C HIS A 7 -8.54 4.04 0.52
N ASP A 8 -9.37 4.80 1.24
CA ASP A 8 -9.35 4.79 2.70
C ASP A 8 -9.91 3.46 3.29
N PRO A 9 -10.99 2.86 2.73
CA PRO A 9 -11.43 1.52 3.14
C PRO A 9 -10.35 0.43 2.99
N VAL A 10 -9.63 0.40 1.85
CA VAL A 10 -8.57 -0.59 1.60
C VAL A 10 -7.39 -0.38 2.53
N LYS A 11 -6.97 0.88 2.74
CA LYS A 11 -5.91 1.21 3.69
C LYS A 11 -6.26 0.75 5.10
N LEU A 12 -7.49 1.00 5.55
CA LEU A 12 -7.95 0.59 6.87
C LEU A 12 -8.01 -0.93 7.00
N ALA A 13 -8.48 -1.65 5.96
CA ALA A 13 -8.51 -3.10 5.96
C ALA A 13 -7.10 -3.70 6.10
N LEU A 14 -6.13 -3.21 5.32
CA LEU A 14 -4.73 -3.63 5.41
C LEU A 14 -4.15 -3.41 6.81
N GLN A 15 -4.37 -2.23 7.40
CA GLN A 15 -3.91 -1.93 8.77
C GLN A 15 -4.56 -2.85 9.81
N LYS A 16 -5.84 -3.19 9.66
CA LYS A 16 -6.55 -4.13 10.55
C LYS A 16 -6.04 -5.56 10.40
N ASP A 17 -5.63 -5.94 9.21
CA ASP A 17 -5.01 -7.24 8.91
C ASP A 17 -3.52 -7.29 9.32
N GLY A 18 -3.01 -6.22 9.95
CA GLY A 18 -1.65 -6.12 10.45
C GLY A 18 -0.59 -5.82 9.38
N TRP A 19 -1.00 -5.39 8.19
CA TRP A 19 -0.08 -4.89 7.18
C TRP A 19 0.43 -3.50 7.54
N ILE A 20 1.68 -3.24 7.18
CA ILE A 20 2.33 -1.95 7.37
C ILE A 20 2.23 -1.18 6.06
N ILE A 21 1.48 -0.08 6.05
CA ILE A 21 1.46 0.83 4.89
C ILE A 21 2.83 1.49 4.77
N THR A 22 3.53 1.28 3.66
CA THR A 22 4.86 1.84 3.44
C THR A 22 4.79 3.16 2.68
N HIS A 23 3.82 3.33 1.78
CA HIS A 23 3.68 4.52 0.94
C HIS A 23 2.22 4.75 0.52
N ASP A 24 1.82 6.02 0.43
CA ASP A 24 0.47 6.48 0.05
C ASP A 24 0.57 7.94 -0.50
N PRO A 25 0.86 8.17 -1.80
CA PRO A 25 1.17 7.20 -2.86
C PRO A 25 2.67 6.85 -2.95
N TYR A 26 3.00 5.83 -3.74
CA TYR A 26 4.37 5.47 -4.10
C TYR A 26 4.67 5.80 -5.56
N ARG A 27 5.64 6.70 -5.78
CA ARG A 27 6.16 6.99 -7.12
C ARG A 27 7.46 6.23 -7.31
N LEU A 28 7.48 5.36 -8.31
CA LEU A 28 8.64 4.55 -8.67
C LEU A 28 9.12 4.97 -10.06
N ARG A 29 10.44 5.02 -10.26
CA ARG A 29 11.04 5.13 -11.59
C ARG A 29 11.66 3.80 -11.98
N TYR A 30 11.27 3.26 -13.13
CA TYR A 30 11.83 2.05 -13.70
C TYR A 30 12.30 2.33 -15.13
N GLY A 31 13.62 2.43 -15.31
CA GLY A 31 14.23 2.91 -16.56
C GLY A 31 13.75 4.33 -16.89
N VAL A 32 13.11 4.46 -18.06
CA VAL A 32 12.53 5.74 -18.53
C VAL A 32 11.07 5.94 -18.11
N ALA A 33 10.44 4.95 -17.47
CA ALA A 33 9.03 5.01 -17.10
C ALA A 33 8.86 5.51 -15.64
N ASP A 34 7.85 6.36 -15.45
CA ASP A 34 7.31 6.72 -14.14
C ASP A 34 6.08 5.85 -13.84
N ILE A 35 6.12 5.14 -12.72
CA ILE A 35 5.04 4.29 -12.22
C ILE A 35 4.47 4.95 -10.97
N TYR A 36 3.14 5.03 -10.90
CA TYR A 36 2.41 5.58 -9.77
C TYR A 36 1.55 4.50 -9.15
N ILE A 37 1.92 4.09 -7.95
CA ILE A 37 1.17 3.14 -7.13
C ILE A 37 0.41 3.95 -6.10
N TYR A 38 -0.90 3.75 -6.02
CA TYR A 38 -1.77 4.51 -5.12
C TYR A 38 -1.51 4.18 -3.64
N LEU A 39 -1.21 2.92 -3.33
CA LEU A 39 -0.97 2.45 -1.97
C LEU A 39 0.00 1.26 -2.00
N ALA A 40 1.05 1.31 -1.20
CA ALA A 40 1.97 0.20 -1.00
C ALA A 40 1.98 -0.24 0.46
N ALA A 41 2.04 -1.54 0.70
CA ALA A 41 2.05 -2.13 2.03
C ALA A 41 2.92 -3.39 2.06
N GLU A 42 3.46 -3.69 3.24
CA GLU A 42 4.22 -4.90 3.52
C GLU A 42 3.50 -5.72 4.60
N GLU A 43 3.50 -7.04 4.43
CA GLU A 43 2.94 -7.97 5.42
C GLU A 43 3.85 -7.96 6.66
N ALA A 44 3.30 -7.74 7.86
CA ALA A 44 4.08 -7.88 9.07
C ALA A 44 4.46 -9.37 9.24
N ILE A 45 5.76 -9.66 9.24
CA ILE A 45 6.31 -11.03 9.39
C ILE A 45 5.76 -11.73 10.66
N ALA A 46 5.37 -10.96 11.69
CA ALA A 46 4.79 -11.47 12.93
C ALA A 46 3.38 -12.11 12.78
N ASN A 47 2.68 -11.88 11.67
CA ASN A 47 1.29 -12.32 11.48
C ASN A 47 1.11 -13.63 10.69
N LYS A 48 2.21 -14.34 10.35
CA LYS A 48 2.09 -15.68 9.75
C LYS A 48 1.85 -16.74 10.83
N PRO A 49 0.72 -17.47 10.82
CA PRO A 49 0.65 -18.73 11.55
C PRO A 49 1.69 -19.68 10.95
N LEU A 50 2.48 -20.31 11.83
CA LEU A 50 3.43 -21.38 11.47
C LEU A 50 2.72 -22.55 10.78
#